data_AF-A0A939ZBC0-F1
#
_entry.id   AF-A0A939ZBC0-F1
#
_cell.length_a   1.000
_cell.length_b   1.000
_cell.length_c   1.000
_cell.angle_alpha   90.00
_cell.angle_beta   90.00
_cell.angle_gamma   90.00
#
_symmetry.space_group_name_H-M   'P 1'
#
loop_
_entity.id
_entity.type
_entity.pdbx_description
1 polymer ?
#
loop_
_entity_poly.entity_id
_entity_poly.type
_entity_poly.pdbx_seq_one_letter_code
_entity_poly.pdbx_strand_id
1 'polypeptide(L)'
;MKTMKEALKMLTPVCFPTPLPDETIYSVLCRYHVRSCNATDKATILQLFGKRRSLQTTVLSAFPLKHTGNWIDSFHGISVESLITKNTAMPFYRSFKVRSNSSCSSYASDRFFMNMYNNCCTPTKKIRYCPKCAKAQWDTLGVAYWQVLPQINGYEICHIHN
;
A
#
# COMPACT_ATOMS: atom_id res chain seq x y z
N MET A 1 -11.53 -15.76 -29.49
CA MET A 1 -11.17 -16.05 -28.07
C MET A 1 -10.41 -14.86 -27.52
N LYS A 2 -11.03 -14.02 -26.67
CA LYS A 2 -10.27 -13.03 -25.88
C LYS A 2 -9.23 -13.79 -25.09
N THR A 3 -7.96 -13.42 -25.23
CA THR A 3 -6.86 -14.14 -24.58
C THR A 3 -7.07 -14.12 -23.07
N MET A 4 -6.63 -15.16 -22.35
CA MET A 4 -6.76 -15.24 -20.89
C MET A 4 -6.20 -13.97 -20.18
N LYS A 5 -5.24 -13.29 -20.81
CA LYS A 5 -4.69 -11.98 -20.40
C LYS A 5 -5.69 -10.82 -20.48
N GLU A 6 -6.56 -10.80 -21.48
CA GLU A 6 -7.61 -9.77 -21.63
C GLU A 6 -8.74 -9.96 -20.63
N ALA A 7 -9.12 -11.22 -20.34
CA ALA A 7 -10.06 -11.55 -19.28
C ALA A 7 -9.49 -11.18 -17.89
N LEU A 8 -8.19 -11.45 -17.65
CA LEU A 8 -7.51 -11.06 -16.41
C LEU A 8 -7.51 -9.55 -16.20
N LYS A 9 -7.29 -8.77 -17.28
CA LYS A 9 -7.36 -7.30 -17.25
C LYS A 9 -8.76 -6.77 -16.89
N MET A 10 -9.82 -7.46 -17.30
CA MET A 10 -11.20 -7.09 -16.96
C MET A 10 -11.61 -7.47 -15.52
N LEU A 11 -10.98 -8.50 -14.94
CA LEU A 11 -11.25 -8.95 -13.56
C LEU A 11 -10.45 -8.16 -12.50
N THR A 12 -9.33 -7.55 -12.88
CA THR A 12 -8.48 -6.74 -11.99
C THR A 12 -9.24 -5.70 -11.19
N PRO A 13 -10.10 -4.87 -11.82
CA PRO A 13 -10.86 -3.86 -11.11
C PRO A 13 -11.88 -4.50 -10.18
N VAL A 14 -12.68 -5.47 -10.61
CA VAL A 14 -13.84 -5.98 -9.85
C VAL A 14 -13.48 -6.50 -8.45
N CYS A 15 -12.28 -7.05 -8.26
CA CYS A 15 -11.87 -7.63 -6.98
C CYS A 15 -11.02 -6.71 -6.08
N PHE A 16 -10.76 -5.46 -6.49
CA PHE A 16 -9.90 -4.55 -5.71
C PHE A 16 -10.58 -4.16 -4.38
N PRO A 17 -9.94 -4.41 -3.22
CA PRO A 17 -10.57 -4.15 -1.93
C PRO A 17 -10.60 -2.64 -1.64
N THR A 18 -11.73 -2.19 -1.08
CA THR A 18 -11.83 -0.88 -0.45
C THR A 18 -10.83 -0.79 0.71
N PRO A 19 -9.96 0.23 0.74
CA PRO A 19 -9.03 0.45 1.85
C PRO A 19 -9.78 0.71 3.16
N LEU A 20 -9.29 0.10 4.24
CA LEU A 20 -9.79 0.33 5.60
C LEU A 20 -9.10 1.55 6.24
N PRO A 21 -9.66 2.10 7.33
CA PRO A 21 -9.06 3.23 8.04
C PRO A 21 -7.62 2.94 8.47
N ASP A 22 -6.69 3.85 8.16
CA ASP A 22 -5.26 3.75 8.47
C ASP A 22 -4.54 2.51 7.88
N GLU A 23 -5.16 1.80 6.93
CA GLU A 23 -4.59 0.59 6.31
C GLU A 23 -3.39 0.92 5.42
N THR A 24 -2.34 0.12 5.44
CA THR A 24 -1.23 0.22 4.49
C THR A 24 -1.64 -0.24 3.09
N ILE A 25 -1.06 0.37 2.05
CA ILE A 25 -1.29 -0.10 0.67
C ILE A 25 -0.84 -1.56 0.50
N TYR A 26 0.19 -1.99 1.22
CA TYR A 26 0.57 -3.40 1.30
C TYR A 26 -0.57 -4.29 1.78
N SER A 27 -1.24 -3.93 2.88
CA SER A 27 -2.37 -4.69 3.40
C SER A 27 -3.54 -4.76 2.41
N VAL A 28 -3.86 -3.64 1.75
CA VAL A 28 -4.86 -3.60 0.66
C VAL A 28 -4.48 -4.60 -0.44
N LEU A 29 -3.23 -4.61 -0.86
CA LEU A 29 -2.73 -5.50 -1.91
C LEU A 29 -2.64 -6.97 -1.46
N CYS A 30 -2.38 -7.26 -0.17
CA CYS A 30 -2.47 -8.60 0.40
C CYS A 30 -3.90 -9.13 0.37
N ARG A 31 -4.88 -8.29 0.73
CA ARG A 31 -6.30 -8.65 0.63
C ARG A 31 -6.69 -8.93 -0.82
N TYR A 32 -6.21 -8.13 -1.76
CA TYR A 32 -6.41 -8.38 -3.19
C TYR A 32 -5.75 -9.71 -3.63
N HIS A 33 -4.51 -9.97 -3.20
CA HIS A 33 -3.79 -11.20 -3.53
C HIS A 33 -4.58 -12.45 -3.14
N VAL A 34 -5.14 -12.46 -1.92
CA VAL A 34 -6.00 -13.54 -1.43
C VAL A 34 -7.29 -13.65 -2.26
N ARG A 35 -7.98 -12.53 -2.53
CA ARG A 35 -9.25 -12.53 -3.30
C ARG A 35 -9.09 -12.92 -4.77
N SER A 36 -7.93 -12.64 -5.35
CA SER A 36 -7.64 -12.92 -6.76
C SER A 36 -7.07 -14.33 -6.99
N CYS A 37 -6.83 -15.09 -5.92
CA CYS A 37 -6.24 -16.44 -5.98
C CYS A 37 -4.95 -16.50 -6.81
N ASN A 38 -4.17 -15.42 -6.77
CA ASN A 38 -2.91 -15.35 -7.49
C ASN A 38 -1.89 -16.29 -6.84
N ALA A 39 -1.16 -17.06 -7.66
CA ALA A 39 -0.22 -18.06 -7.14
C ALA A 39 0.97 -17.46 -6.37
N THR A 40 1.36 -16.22 -6.67
CA THR A 40 2.50 -15.55 -6.02
C THR A 40 2.25 -14.05 -5.86
N ASP A 41 2.93 -13.44 -4.89
CA ASP A 41 2.92 -12.00 -4.68
C ASP A 41 3.38 -11.24 -5.94
N LYS A 42 4.40 -11.74 -6.62
CA LYS A 42 4.91 -11.21 -7.90
C LYS A 42 3.88 -11.28 -9.01
N ALA A 43 3.06 -12.33 -9.07
CA ALA A 43 1.97 -12.44 -10.04
C ALA A 43 0.91 -11.35 -9.80
N THR A 44 0.56 -11.10 -8.54
CA THR A 44 -0.35 -10.02 -8.16
C THR A 44 0.18 -8.64 -8.57
N ILE A 45 1.43 -8.32 -8.23
CA ILE A 45 2.03 -7.03 -8.62
C ILE A 45 2.11 -6.90 -10.14
N LEU A 46 2.48 -7.97 -10.85
CA LEU A 46 2.52 -7.96 -12.31
C LEU A 46 1.14 -7.71 -12.93
N GLN A 47 0.11 -8.36 -12.39
CA GLN A 47 -1.27 -8.19 -12.84
C GLN A 47 -1.76 -6.75 -12.64
N LEU A 48 -1.50 -6.16 -11.47
CA LEU A 48 -2.00 -4.83 -11.11
C LEU A 48 -1.23 -3.67 -11.75
N PHE A 49 0.09 -3.82 -11.89
CA PHE A 49 1.00 -2.70 -12.20
C PHE A 49 1.89 -2.95 -13.42
N GLY A 50 1.78 -4.12 -14.07
CA GLY A 50 2.59 -4.46 -15.25
C GLY A 50 4.09 -4.63 -14.98
N LYS A 51 4.52 -4.64 -13.71
CA LYS A 51 5.93 -4.79 -13.32
C LYS A 51 6.10 -5.94 -12.34
N ARG A 52 7.15 -6.75 -12.50
CA ARG A 52 7.50 -7.78 -11.51
C ARG A 52 8.34 -7.16 -10.40
N ARG A 53 7.74 -6.98 -9.21
CA ARG A 53 8.43 -6.64 -7.96
C ARG A 53 7.81 -7.42 -6.80
N SER A 54 8.53 -7.51 -5.69
CA SER A 54 7.98 -8.11 -4.47
C SER A 54 6.94 -7.18 -3.86
N LEU A 55 5.85 -7.77 -3.37
CA LEU A 55 4.79 -7.06 -2.66
C LEU A 55 5.30 -6.34 -1.41
N GLN A 56 6.33 -6.89 -0.75
CA GLN A 56 6.94 -6.28 0.45
C GLN A 56 7.49 -4.87 0.20
N THR A 57 7.84 -4.54 -1.04
CA THR A 57 8.30 -3.18 -1.39
C THR A 57 7.22 -2.10 -1.22
N THR A 58 5.96 -2.50 -0.99
CA THR A 58 4.79 -1.61 -0.90
C THR A 58 4.38 -1.26 0.53
N VAL A 59 5.01 -1.84 1.56
CA VAL A 59 4.61 -1.67 2.99
C VAL A 59 4.38 -0.21 3.38
N LEU A 60 5.25 0.68 2.91
CA LEU A 60 5.11 2.13 3.13
C LEU A 60 5.27 2.96 1.86
N SER A 61 5.49 2.33 0.71
CA SER A 61 5.78 3.02 -0.54
C SER A 61 4.62 2.96 -1.51
N ALA A 62 4.32 4.12 -2.10
CA ALA A 62 3.34 4.25 -3.17
C ALA A 62 3.89 3.89 -4.56
N PHE A 63 5.12 3.36 -4.63
CA PHE A 63 5.80 3.11 -5.90
C PHE A 63 4.96 2.39 -6.98
N PRO A 64 4.18 1.33 -6.67
CA PRO A 64 3.38 0.65 -7.69
C PRO A 64 2.21 1.50 -8.19
N LEU A 65 1.67 2.39 -7.34
CA LEU A 65 0.43 3.11 -7.59
C LEU A 65 0.53 4.08 -8.77
N LYS A 66 1.72 4.59 -9.09
CA LYS A 66 1.95 5.44 -10.27
C LYS A 66 1.88 4.67 -11.60
N HIS A 67 1.88 3.34 -11.55
CA HIS A 67 1.85 2.46 -12.72
C HIS A 67 0.47 1.85 -12.95
N THR A 68 -0.56 2.35 -12.27
CA THR A 68 -1.93 1.81 -12.30
C THR A 68 -2.71 2.19 -13.56
N GLY A 69 -2.18 3.03 -14.45
CA GLY A 69 -2.85 3.33 -15.72
C GLY A 69 -4.32 3.76 -15.57
N ASN A 70 -4.65 4.45 -14.47
CA ASN A 70 -5.97 4.98 -14.10
C ASN A 70 -7.09 3.95 -13.85
N TRP A 71 -6.83 2.64 -13.88
CA TRP A 71 -7.91 1.65 -13.67
C TRP A 71 -8.47 1.67 -12.23
N ILE A 72 -7.70 2.15 -11.26
CA ILE A 72 -8.17 2.31 -9.87
C ILE A 72 -9.27 3.38 -9.81
N ASP A 73 -9.03 4.52 -10.46
CA ASP A 73 -9.94 5.68 -10.45
C ASP A 73 -11.25 5.35 -11.17
N SER A 74 -11.18 4.62 -12.29
CA SER A 74 -12.35 4.35 -13.15
C SER A 74 -13.37 3.36 -12.60
N PHE A 75 -13.02 2.55 -11.59
CA PHE A 75 -13.89 1.45 -11.15
C PHE A 75 -14.33 1.52 -9.68
N HIS A 76 -13.63 2.27 -8.82
CA HIS A 76 -13.89 2.25 -7.38
C HIS A 76 -14.15 3.62 -6.75
N GLY A 77 -14.06 4.71 -7.52
CA GLY A 77 -14.08 6.06 -6.94
C GLY A 77 -12.93 6.34 -5.97
N ILE A 78 -11.92 5.46 -5.96
CA ILE A 78 -10.70 5.60 -5.17
C ILE A 78 -9.68 6.25 -6.09
N SER A 79 -9.22 7.47 -5.75
CA SER A 79 -8.14 8.08 -6.51
C SER A 79 -6.79 7.51 -6.09
N VAL A 80 -5.87 7.39 -7.06
CA VAL A 80 -4.46 7.08 -6.78
C VAL A 80 -3.85 8.04 -5.75
N GLU A 81 -4.20 9.33 -5.83
CA GLU A 81 -3.74 10.34 -4.87
C GLU A 81 -4.25 10.09 -3.44
N SER A 82 -5.50 9.65 -3.29
CA SER A 82 -6.07 9.26 -2.00
C SER A 82 -5.32 8.07 -1.40
N LEU A 83 -5.02 7.05 -2.20
CA LEU A 83 -4.22 5.89 -1.76
C LEU A 83 -2.80 6.31 -1.33
N ILE A 84 -2.14 7.17 -2.11
CA ILE A 84 -0.82 7.69 -1.75
C ILE A 84 -0.89 8.42 -0.40
N THR A 85 -1.90 9.26 -0.20
CA THR A 85 -1.99 10.13 0.97
C THR A 85 -2.44 9.37 2.22
N LYS A 86 -3.36 8.41 2.11
CA LYS A 86 -3.95 7.73 3.27
C LYS A 86 -3.32 6.39 3.60
N ASN A 87 -2.77 5.69 2.60
CA ASN A 87 -2.33 4.30 2.75
C ASN A 87 -0.80 4.13 2.62
N THR A 88 -0.03 5.21 2.71
CA THR A 88 1.45 5.17 2.64
C THR A 88 2.09 6.09 3.67
N ALA A 89 3.42 6.06 3.78
CA ALA A 89 4.17 6.97 4.65
C ALA A 89 4.26 8.42 4.12
N MET A 90 3.63 8.74 2.97
CA MET A 90 3.74 10.05 2.32
C MET A 90 3.44 11.24 3.25
N PRO A 91 2.39 11.24 4.09
CA PRO A 91 2.12 12.36 5.00
C PRO A 91 3.27 12.60 5.98
N PHE A 92 3.80 11.53 6.57
CA PHE A 92 4.91 11.61 7.51
C PHE A 92 6.17 12.12 6.82
N TYR A 93 6.50 11.55 5.66
CA TYR A 93 7.68 11.96 4.91
C TYR A 93 7.61 13.41 4.43
N ARG A 94 6.44 13.90 3.98
CA ARG A 94 6.24 15.31 3.63
C ARG A 94 6.54 16.23 4.83
N SER A 95 6.02 15.92 6.01
CA SER A 95 6.27 16.70 7.22
C SER A 95 7.76 16.80 7.58
N PHE A 96 8.54 15.74 7.36
CA PHE A 96 10.00 15.78 7.54
C PHE A 96 10.73 16.57 6.44
N LYS A 97 10.22 16.57 5.20
CA LYS A 97 10.81 17.23 4.03
C LYS A 97 10.48 18.73 3.90
N VAL A 98 9.45 19.25 4.58
CA VAL A 98 9.13 20.69 4.61
C VAL A 98 10.30 21.55 5.14
N ARG A 99 11.31 20.94 5.78
CA ARG A 99 12.58 21.57 6.13
C ARG A 99 13.58 21.73 4.97
N SER A 100 13.31 21.18 3.78
CA SER A 100 14.12 21.38 2.57
C SER A 100 13.24 21.90 1.44
N ASN A 101 13.55 23.10 0.91
CA ASN A 101 12.81 23.88 -0.09
C ASN A 101 12.59 23.23 -1.48
N SER A 102 12.42 21.91 -1.58
CA SER A 102 12.14 21.24 -2.85
C SER A 102 10.64 21.25 -3.17
N SER A 103 10.28 21.83 -4.32
CA SER A 103 8.92 21.94 -4.84
C SER A 103 8.19 20.60 -4.95
N CYS A 104 6.87 20.67 -4.76
CA CYS A 104 5.95 19.53 -4.66
C CYS A 104 5.89 18.63 -5.91
N SER A 105 6.40 19.12 -7.05
CA SER A 105 6.38 18.43 -8.34
C SER A 105 7.41 17.30 -8.47
N SER A 106 8.39 17.18 -7.57
CA SER A 106 9.43 16.13 -7.60
C SER A 106 9.04 14.81 -6.90
N TYR A 107 7.86 14.76 -6.29
CA TYR A 107 7.39 13.67 -5.42
C TYR A 107 6.95 12.40 -6.17
N ALA A 108 7.11 12.35 -7.50
CA ALA A 108 6.66 11.25 -8.36
C ALA A 108 7.78 10.30 -8.83
N SER A 109 9.06 10.59 -8.52
CA SER A 109 10.17 9.75 -8.99
C SER A 109 10.31 8.45 -8.20
N ASP A 110 10.75 7.37 -8.86
CA ASP A 110 11.17 6.11 -8.20
C ASP A 110 12.10 6.39 -7.02
N ARG A 111 13.07 7.29 -7.25
CA ARG A 111 14.12 7.64 -6.29
C ARG A 111 13.56 8.30 -5.03
N PHE A 112 12.51 9.11 -5.18
CA PHE A 112 11.83 9.76 -4.07
C PHE A 112 11.18 8.75 -3.13
N PHE A 113 10.40 7.81 -3.68
CA PHE A 113 9.76 6.76 -2.90
C PHE A 113 10.77 5.81 -2.26
N MET A 114 11.87 5.49 -2.96
CA MET A 114 12.95 4.70 -2.38
C MET A 114 13.65 5.43 -1.24
N ASN A 115 13.87 6.73 -1.37
CA ASN A 115 14.46 7.53 -0.30
C ASN A 115 13.52 7.63 0.90
N MET A 116 12.22 7.82 0.67
CA MET A 116 11.20 7.76 1.72
C MET A 116 11.21 6.41 2.42
N TYR A 117 11.22 5.32 1.66
CA TYR A 117 11.28 3.99 2.23
C TYR A 117 12.52 3.81 3.13
N ASN A 118 13.69 4.21 2.65
CA ASN A 118 14.93 4.07 3.41
C ASN A 118 15.02 4.96 4.66
N ASN A 119 14.39 6.14 4.68
CA ASN A 119 14.48 7.07 5.81
C ASN A 119 13.34 6.93 6.83
N CYS A 120 12.12 6.64 6.37
CA CYS A 120 10.94 6.52 7.23
C CYS A 120 10.65 5.10 7.69
N CYS A 121 11.23 4.09 7.01
CA CYS A 121 11.05 2.70 7.36
C CYS A 121 12.35 2.15 7.91
N THR A 122 12.29 1.40 8.99
CA THR A 122 13.42 0.60 9.42
C THR A 122 13.52 -0.52 8.39
N PRO A 123 14.73 -0.95 8.02
CA PRO A 123 14.92 -2.21 7.29
C PRO A 123 14.64 -3.42 8.20
N THR A 124 13.73 -3.30 9.17
CA THR A 124 13.20 -4.45 9.88
C THR A 124 12.48 -5.29 8.82
N LYS A 125 12.99 -6.49 8.56
CA LYS A 125 12.40 -7.44 7.61
C LYS A 125 10.98 -7.88 7.99
N LYS A 126 10.42 -7.34 9.09
CA LYS A 126 9.19 -7.75 9.74
C LYS A 126 8.22 -6.58 9.80
N ILE A 127 6.98 -6.84 9.41
CA ILE A 127 5.88 -5.89 9.51
C ILE A 127 5.41 -5.84 10.97
N ARG A 128 5.21 -4.63 11.49
CA ARG A 128 4.85 -4.40 12.90
C ARG A 128 3.34 -4.32 13.06
N TYR A 129 2.81 -4.82 14.18
CA TYR A 129 1.39 -4.70 14.51
C TYR A 129 1.19 -4.87 16.02
N CYS A 130 0.06 -4.38 16.54
CA CYS A 130 -0.37 -4.64 17.91
C CYS A 130 -1.34 -5.83 17.92
N PRO A 131 -1.09 -6.91 18.68
CA PRO A 131 -1.99 -8.06 18.75
C PRO A 131 -3.40 -7.71 19.24
N LYS A 132 -3.51 -6.78 20.21
CA LYS A 132 -4.81 -6.30 20.71
C LYS A 132 -5.58 -5.52 19.63
N CYS A 133 -4.91 -4.66 18.86
CA CYS A 133 -5.54 -4.00 17.71
C CYS A 133 -5.98 -5.01 16.64
N ALA A 134 -5.12 -5.98 16.30
CA ALA A 134 -5.46 -7.01 15.32
C ALA A 134 -6.67 -7.85 15.74
N LYS A 135 -6.78 -8.17 17.04
CA LYS A 135 -7.94 -8.86 17.61
C LYS A 135 -9.20 -7.99 17.50
N ALA A 136 -9.14 -6.71 17.89
CA ALA A 136 -10.27 -5.80 17.76
C ALA A 136 -10.72 -5.61 16.31
N GLN A 137 -9.77 -5.50 15.36
CA GLN A 137 -10.06 -5.44 13.93
C GLN A 137 -10.78 -6.70 13.45
N TRP A 138 -10.31 -7.88 13.86
CA TRP A 138 -10.96 -9.15 13.55
C TRP A 138 -12.39 -9.22 14.09
N ASP A 139 -12.57 -8.87 15.37
CA ASP A 139 -13.86 -8.95 16.04
C ASP A 139 -14.88 -7.95 15.46
N THR A 140 -14.43 -6.81 14.95
CA THR A 140 -15.29 -5.75 14.41
C THR A 140 -15.53 -5.87 12.90
N LEU A 141 -14.49 -6.20 12.14
CA LEU A 141 -14.49 -6.13 10.66
C LEU A 141 -14.37 -7.51 10.01
N GLY A 142 -14.11 -8.57 10.78
CA GLY A 142 -13.83 -9.91 10.27
C GLY A 142 -12.48 -10.04 9.56
N VAL A 143 -11.62 -9.02 9.64
CA VAL A 143 -10.31 -9.00 8.99
C VAL A 143 -9.32 -8.17 9.81
N ALA A 144 -8.15 -8.74 10.08
CA ALA A 144 -7.02 -7.99 10.61
C ALA A 144 -6.22 -7.40 9.44
N TYR A 145 -5.73 -6.16 9.61
CA TYR A 145 -5.01 -5.44 8.56
C TYR A 145 -3.85 -4.64 9.14
N TRP A 146 -2.81 -4.43 8.33
CA TRP A 146 -1.64 -3.69 8.78
C TRP A 146 -1.86 -2.20 8.65
N GLN A 147 -1.76 -1.49 9.77
CA GLN A 147 -1.87 -0.04 9.84
C GLN A 147 -0.56 0.65 9.46
N VAL A 148 -0.66 1.88 8.95
CA VAL A 148 0.49 2.71 8.51
C VAL A 148 1.40 3.08 9.68
N LEU A 149 0.83 3.62 10.77
CA LEU A 149 1.60 4.16 11.91
C LEU A 149 2.62 3.17 12.50
N PRO A 150 2.26 1.90 12.80
CA PRO A 150 3.21 0.91 13.29
C PRO A 150 4.41 0.65 12.38
N GLN A 151 4.34 0.99 11.09
CA GLN A 151 5.47 0.79 10.19
C GLN A 151 6.47 1.96 10.21
N ILE A 152 6.11 3.12 10.77
CA ILE A 152 6.96 4.33 10.79
C ILE A 152 8.05 4.23 11.87
N ASN A 153 9.26 4.69 11.55
CA ASN A 153 10.36 4.77 12.53
C ASN A 153 10.00 5.67 13.72
N GLY A 154 10.40 5.24 14.93
CA GLY A 154 10.04 5.91 16.19
C GLY A 154 8.65 5.55 16.72
N TYR A 155 7.81 4.86 15.94
CA TYR A 155 6.57 4.26 16.44
C TYR A 155 6.85 2.85 16.96
N GLU A 156 7.17 2.71 18.24
CA GLU A 156 7.54 1.42 18.84
C GLU A 156 6.45 0.83 19.74
N ILE A 157 5.61 1.69 20.30
CA ILE A 157 4.54 1.32 21.24
C ILE A 157 3.19 1.67 20.62
N CYS A 158 2.23 0.76 20.78
CA CYS A 158 0.88 1.02 20.34
C CYS A 158 0.22 2.10 21.21
N HIS A 159 -0.06 3.26 20.62
CA HIS A 159 -0.72 4.38 21.30
C HIS A 159 -2.11 4.06 21.91
N ILE A 160 -2.73 2.95 21.50
CA ILE A 160 -4.03 2.50 22.00
C ILE A 160 -3.85 1.56 23.21
N HIS A 161 -2.76 0.81 23.28
CA HIS A 161 -2.65 -0.38 24.11
C HIS A 161 -1.35 -0.51 24.93
N ASN A 162 -0.67 0.60 25.22
CA ASN A 162 0.58 0.73 26.00
C ASN A 162 1.03 -0.54 26.75
#